data_AF-A0A9W7HAA4-F1
#
_entry.id   AF-A0A9W7HAA4-F1
#
_cell.length_a   1.000
_cell.length_b   1.000
_cell.length_c   1.000
_cell.angle_alpha   90.00
_cell.angle_beta   90.00
_cell.angle_gamma   90.00
#
_symmetry.space_group_name_H-M   'P 1'
#
loop_
_entity.id
_entity.type
_entity.pdbx_description
1 polymer ?
#
loop_
_entity_poly.entity_id
_entity_poly.type
_entity_poly.pdbx_seq_one_letter_code
_entity_poly.pdbx_strand_id
1 'polypeptide(L)'
;MHIFMAKSNAKFVLFLILVASSVGIVVAAAVGYHVKKLRDQRIIPSLRSRNTSWGRLEKLEAFPQYVARQMGFKDRRACPVLCKLAAEYIRKCESCEDDIYAYFSNELDVDSLYVKLVEEFERCILSYFAFHWSHADIMISQVLSEDAAPKRKLKQIFMAATREQRFERVTKNLKVARVFNTLVEEMKAMGHDSQCTEVMAPVAHSNRSPVLLFMGGGMGAGKSTVLKDILKEPFWAEAAANAVVIEADAFKESDVIYRALSSKGHADMVHTAELVHQSSTDAASSLLVTALNEGRDVIMDGTLSWIPFVLQTITMARCVHRRRYRMGVGYRQEPDGTIIENYWEQIEEDNQSPKGGKRRKPYRIELVGVVCDAYLAVIRGIRRAIMCRRAVRVKSQLKSHKRFANAFPTYCQLVDNARLYSTNALEGPPKLIGWKDRERTLLVDPDEIDCLKQVGRLNENAESIYELYKNPNPACEDGSIWKDIVLSPSRLNIQKELKFAIQKVERMAQAQL
;
A
#
# COMPACT_ATOMS: atom_id res chain seq x y z
N MET A 1 -56.14 -53.77 -2.26
CA MET A 1 -54.85 -53.81 -2.97
C MET A 1 -54.50 -52.50 -3.70
N HIS A 2 -55.46 -51.81 -4.34
CA HIS A 2 -55.21 -50.55 -5.08
C HIS A 2 -54.73 -49.35 -4.22
N ILE A 3 -55.15 -49.23 -2.96
CA ILE A 3 -54.74 -48.10 -2.08
C ILE A 3 -53.29 -48.23 -1.59
N PHE A 4 -52.76 -49.45 -1.52
CA PHE A 4 -51.38 -49.70 -1.08
C PHE A 4 -50.35 -49.40 -2.18
N MET A 5 -50.70 -49.65 -3.45
CA MET A 5 -49.85 -49.30 -4.59
C MET A 5 -49.77 -47.79 -4.85
N ALA A 6 -50.86 -47.04 -4.65
CA ALA A 6 -50.87 -45.59 -4.84
C ALA A 6 -49.97 -44.84 -3.82
N LYS A 7 -49.94 -45.30 -2.55
CA LYS A 7 -49.03 -44.74 -1.52
C LYS A 7 -47.55 -45.05 -1.79
N SER A 8 -47.24 -46.19 -2.40
CA SER A 8 -45.86 -46.57 -2.75
C SER A 8 -45.31 -45.70 -3.89
N ASN A 9 -46.13 -45.47 -4.93
CA ASN A 9 -45.77 -44.59 -6.05
C ASN A 9 -45.56 -43.14 -5.63
N ALA A 10 -46.39 -42.59 -4.74
CA ALA A 10 -46.22 -41.22 -4.26
C ALA A 10 -44.89 -41.02 -3.48
N LYS A 11 -44.49 -41.99 -2.65
CA LYS A 11 -43.20 -41.98 -1.94
C LYS A 11 -42.02 -42.12 -2.90
N PHE A 12 -42.15 -42.95 -3.93
CA PHE A 12 -41.12 -43.13 -4.95
C PHE A 12 -40.93 -41.87 -5.80
N VAL A 13 -42.01 -41.19 -6.18
CA VAL A 13 -41.97 -39.91 -6.89
C VAL A 13 -41.37 -38.80 -6.01
N LEU A 14 -41.73 -38.72 -4.74
CA LEU A 14 -41.15 -37.74 -3.81
C LEU A 14 -39.65 -37.99 -3.59
N PHE A 15 -39.22 -39.25 -3.50
CA PHE A 15 -37.81 -39.64 -3.43
C PHE A 15 -37.04 -39.25 -4.70
N LEU A 16 -37.61 -39.49 -5.88
CA LEU A 16 -37.01 -39.07 -7.16
C LEU A 16 -36.88 -37.54 -7.26
N ILE A 17 -37.86 -36.77 -6.79
CA ILE A 17 -37.80 -35.30 -6.76
C ILE A 17 -36.71 -34.82 -5.78
N LEU A 18 -36.62 -35.42 -4.60
CA LEU A 18 -35.57 -35.10 -3.61
C LEU A 18 -34.16 -35.43 -4.13
N VAL A 19 -33.99 -36.59 -4.80
CA VAL A 19 -32.72 -36.99 -5.41
C VAL A 19 -32.38 -36.12 -6.61
N ALA A 20 -33.34 -35.78 -7.48
CA ALA A 20 -33.12 -34.86 -8.59
C ALA A 20 -32.76 -33.44 -8.11
N SER A 21 -33.41 -32.97 -7.02
CA SER A 21 -33.10 -31.69 -6.37
C SER A 21 -31.70 -31.69 -5.75
N SER A 22 -31.29 -32.76 -5.08
CA SER A 22 -29.96 -32.84 -4.46
C SER A 22 -28.84 -32.96 -5.50
N VAL A 23 -29.05 -33.73 -6.58
CA VAL A 23 -28.14 -33.78 -7.73
C VAL A 23 -28.06 -32.42 -8.42
N GLY A 24 -29.18 -31.73 -8.60
CA GLY A 24 -29.22 -30.38 -9.17
C GLY A 24 -28.39 -29.37 -8.36
N ILE A 25 -28.48 -29.42 -7.02
CA ILE A 25 -27.69 -28.57 -6.11
C ILE A 25 -26.19 -28.93 -6.20
N VAL A 26 -25.84 -30.22 -6.21
CA VAL A 26 -24.44 -30.66 -6.31
C VAL A 26 -23.83 -30.27 -7.65
N VAL A 27 -24.56 -30.42 -8.75
CA VAL A 27 -24.12 -29.98 -10.09
C VAL A 27 -23.99 -28.47 -10.15
N ALA A 28 -24.96 -27.71 -9.63
CA ALA A 28 -24.87 -26.24 -9.57
C ALA A 28 -23.69 -25.76 -8.72
N ALA A 29 -23.43 -26.40 -7.58
CA ALA A 29 -22.28 -26.12 -6.73
C ALA A 29 -20.96 -26.49 -7.41
N ALA A 30 -20.88 -27.63 -8.09
CA ALA A 30 -19.70 -28.06 -8.83
C ALA A 30 -19.41 -27.14 -10.03
N VAL A 31 -20.44 -26.75 -10.79
CA VAL A 31 -20.32 -25.77 -11.88
C VAL A 31 -19.94 -24.40 -11.34
N GLY A 32 -20.57 -23.94 -10.26
CA GLY A 32 -20.22 -22.68 -9.59
C GLY A 32 -18.77 -22.67 -9.09
N TYR A 33 -18.31 -23.76 -8.50
CA TYR A 33 -16.92 -23.95 -8.08
C TYR A 33 -15.96 -23.98 -9.27
N HIS A 34 -16.30 -24.68 -10.35
CA HIS A 34 -15.47 -24.76 -11.55
C HIS A 34 -15.36 -23.43 -12.28
N VAL A 35 -16.47 -22.69 -12.40
CA VAL A 35 -16.51 -21.33 -12.96
C VAL A 35 -15.71 -20.36 -12.10
N LYS A 36 -15.83 -20.45 -10.76
CA LYS A 36 -15.03 -19.65 -9.82
C LYS A 36 -13.54 -19.95 -10.00
N LYS A 37 -13.14 -21.22 -10.03
CA LYS A 37 -11.75 -21.65 -10.22
C LYS A 37 -11.18 -21.20 -11.57
N LEU A 38 -11.93 -21.31 -12.66
CA LEU A 38 -11.53 -20.83 -13.98
C LEU A 38 -11.39 -19.30 -14.03
N ARG A 39 -12.30 -18.59 -13.35
CA ARG A 39 -12.24 -17.12 -13.24
C ARG A 39 -11.03 -16.66 -12.44
N ASP A 40 -10.73 -17.34 -11.33
CA ASP A 40 -9.59 -17.04 -10.47
C ASP A 40 -8.26 -17.37 -11.18
N GLN A 41 -8.21 -18.39 -12.04
CA GLN A 41 -7.05 -18.65 -12.90
C GLN A 41 -6.87 -17.61 -14.01
N ARG A 42 -7.97 -17.05 -14.53
CA ARG A 42 -7.91 -16.02 -15.57
C ARG A 42 -7.33 -14.71 -15.06
N ILE A 43 -7.44 -14.40 -13.76
CA ILE A 43 -6.96 -13.12 -13.24
C ILE A 43 -5.46 -13.09 -12.94
N ILE A 44 -4.81 -14.25 -12.88
CA ILE A 44 -3.37 -14.36 -12.61
C ILE A 44 -2.59 -13.93 -13.87
N PRO A 45 -1.59 -13.02 -13.77
CA PRO A 45 -0.69 -12.73 -14.88
C PRO A 45 0.07 -13.97 -15.31
N SER A 46 0.24 -14.17 -16.61
CA SER A 46 0.88 -15.38 -17.12
C SER A 46 2.40 -15.30 -16.87
N LEU A 47 2.95 -16.27 -16.15
CA LEU A 47 4.40 -16.43 -15.97
C LEU A 47 4.88 -17.63 -16.79
N ARG A 48 5.79 -17.39 -17.74
CA ARG A 48 6.39 -18.45 -18.57
C ARG A 48 7.87 -18.56 -18.28
N SER A 49 8.34 -19.76 -17.96
CA SER A 49 9.76 -20.06 -17.87
C SER A 49 10.27 -20.57 -19.22
N ARG A 50 11.37 -19.99 -19.73
CA ARG A 50 12.09 -20.49 -20.90
C ARG A 50 13.52 -20.85 -20.51
N ASN A 51 13.91 -22.10 -20.73
CA ASN A 51 15.31 -22.50 -20.57
C ASN A 51 16.12 -21.92 -21.74
N THR A 52 17.18 -21.19 -21.44
CA THR A 52 18.15 -20.66 -22.40
C THR A 52 19.54 -21.19 -22.06
N SER A 53 20.48 -21.09 -22.98
CA SER A 53 21.88 -21.51 -22.76
C SER A 53 22.57 -20.78 -21.61
N TRP A 54 22.04 -19.62 -21.20
CA TRP A 54 22.53 -18.77 -20.11
C TRP A 54 21.72 -18.92 -18.81
N GLY A 55 20.76 -19.86 -18.75
CA GLY A 55 19.93 -20.11 -17.58
C GLY A 55 18.42 -20.05 -17.84
N ARG A 56 17.63 -20.12 -16.77
CA ARG A 56 16.16 -20.04 -16.80
C ARG A 56 15.74 -18.58 -16.94
N LEU A 57 15.19 -18.21 -18.10
CA LEU A 57 14.62 -16.88 -18.31
C LEU A 57 13.13 -16.91 -18.03
N GLU A 58 12.70 -16.20 -17.00
CA GLU A 58 11.30 -16.06 -16.66
C GLU A 58 10.72 -14.84 -17.38
N LYS A 59 9.65 -15.07 -18.14
CA LYS A 59 8.95 -14.07 -18.94
C LYS A 59 7.54 -13.88 -18.39
N LEU A 60 7.36 -12.77 -17.71
CA LEU A 60 6.06 -12.32 -17.24
C LEU A 60 5.26 -11.67 -18.40
N GLU A 61 3.96 -11.91 -18.41
CA GLU A 61 3.01 -11.18 -19.24
C GLU A 61 3.06 -9.68 -18.92
N ALA A 62 3.35 -8.82 -19.91
CA ALA A 62 3.35 -7.38 -19.67
C ALA A 62 1.95 -6.86 -19.38
N PHE A 63 1.89 -5.74 -18.65
CA PHE A 63 0.64 -5.16 -18.19
C PHE A 63 -0.34 -4.83 -19.34
N PRO A 64 0.06 -4.22 -20.46
CA PRO A 64 -0.86 -3.98 -21.58
C PRO A 64 -1.49 -5.26 -22.17
N GLN A 65 -0.73 -6.35 -22.26
CA GLN A 65 -1.24 -7.65 -22.74
C GLN A 65 -2.19 -8.26 -21.71
N TYR A 66 -1.84 -8.14 -20.42
CA TYR A 66 -2.71 -8.55 -19.34
C TYR A 66 -4.07 -7.85 -19.40
N VAL A 67 -4.09 -6.52 -19.56
CA VAL A 67 -5.33 -5.73 -19.70
C VAL A 67 -6.16 -6.21 -20.89
N ALA A 68 -5.54 -6.35 -22.07
CA ALA A 68 -6.24 -6.85 -23.26
C ALA A 68 -6.87 -8.23 -23.02
N ARG A 69 -6.15 -9.14 -22.35
CA ARG A 69 -6.66 -10.48 -22.00
C ARG A 69 -7.80 -10.44 -20.98
N GLN A 70 -7.72 -9.57 -19.98
CA GLN A 70 -8.81 -9.36 -19.01
C GLN A 70 -10.08 -8.89 -19.72
N MET A 71 -9.96 -7.96 -20.67
CA MET A 71 -11.07 -7.48 -21.50
C MET A 71 -11.54 -8.49 -22.56
N GLY A 72 -10.84 -9.61 -22.72
CA GLY A 72 -11.24 -10.71 -23.61
C GLY A 72 -10.76 -10.57 -25.06
N PHE A 73 -9.72 -9.79 -25.31
CA PHE A 73 -8.98 -9.81 -26.57
C PHE A 73 -7.99 -10.98 -26.57
N LYS A 74 -7.96 -11.74 -27.67
CA LYS A 74 -7.04 -12.88 -27.85
C LYS A 74 -5.68 -12.46 -28.39
N ASP A 75 -5.64 -11.38 -29.17
CA ASP A 75 -4.42 -10.81 -29.75
C ASP A 75 -4.36 -9.32 -29.45
N ARG A 76 -3.22 -8.86 -28.90
CA ARG A 76 -2.96 -7.44 -28.64
C ARG A 76 -2.95 -6.59 -29.91
N ARG A 77 -2.65 -7.19 -31.08
CA ARG A 77 -2.69 -6.50 -32.36
C ARG A 77 -4.10 -6.02 -32.73
N ALA A 78 -5.13 -6.58 -32.10
CA ALA A 78 -6.51 -6.13 -32.27
C ALA A 78 -6.85 -4.88 -31.44
N CYS A 79 -5.98 -4.45 -30.52
CA CYS A 79 -6.21 -3.30 -29.65
C CYS A 79 -4.92 -2.52 -29.29
N PRO A 80 -4.13 -2.09 -30.30
CA PRO A 80 -2.85 -1.43 -30.08
C PRO A 80 -2.97 -0.11 -29.31
N VAL A 81 -4.03 0.68 -29.52
CA VAL A 81 -4.20 1.96 -28.83
C VAL A 81 -4.58 1.74 -27.36
N LEU A 82 -5.47 0.77 -27.07
CA LEU A 82 -5.76 0.33 -25.71
C LEU A 82 -4.48 -0.09 -24.97
N CYS A 83 -3.64 -0.90 -25.60
CA CYS A 83 -2.38 -1.33 -24.99
C CYS A 83 -1.45 -0.15 -24.68
N LYS A 84 -1.38 0.86 -25.57
CA LYS A 84 -0.63 2.08 -25.34
C LYS A 84 -1.18 2.85 -24.13
N LEU A 85 -2.50 3.07 -24.08
CA LEU A 85 -3.16 3.76 -22.97
C LEU A 85 -2.94 3.03 -21.64
N ALA A 86 -3.03 1.69 -21.62
CA ALA A 86 -2.77 0.90 -20.43
C ALA A 86 -1.31 1.06 -19.93
N ALA A 87 -0.34 1.11 -20.85
CA ALA A 87 1.07 1.32 -20.53
C ALA A 87 1.34 2.74 -19.98
N GLU A 88 0.69 3.75 -20.56
CA GLU A 88 0.77 5.15 -20.09
C GLU A 88 0.09 5.32 -18.73
N TYR A 89 -1.06 4.65 -18.53
CA TYR A 89 -1.85 4.76 -17.31
C TYR A 89 -1.13 4.16 -16.10
N ILE A 90 -0.54 2.96 -16.24
CA ILE A 90 0.18 2.31 -15.14
C ILE A 90 1.45 3.08 -14.73
N ARG A 91 2.07 3.81 -15.68
CA ARG A 91 3.20 4.71 -15.41
C ARG A 91 2.75 6.08 -14.87
N LYS A 92 1.44 6.35 -14.82
CA LYS A 92 0.87 7.67 -14.51
C LYS A 92 1.49 8.77 -15.37
N CYS A 93 1.60 8.54 -16.68
CA CYS A 93 2.06 9.57 -17.61
C CYS A 93 1.11 10.78 -17.60
N GLU A 94 1.70 11.98 -17.65
CA GLU A 94 0.94 13.22 -17.85
C GLU A 94 0.07 13.13 -19.11
N SER A 95 -1.12 13.73 -19.08
CA SER A 95 -2.16 13.69 -20.13
C SER A 95 -2.79 12.33 -20.46
N CYS A 96 -2.38 11.22 -19.82
CA CYS A 96 -2.95 9.90 -20.13
C CYS A 96 -4.48 9.86 -19.96
N GLU A 97 -5.02 10.49 -18.93
CA GLU A 97 -6.48 10.56 -18.73
C GLU A 97 -7.19 11.34 -19.83
N ASP A 98 -6.59 12.41 -20.34
CA ASP A 98 -7.12 13.16 -21.48
C ASP A 98 -7.08 12.29 -22.75
N ASP A 99 -6.02 11.51 -22.94
CA ASP A 99 -5.87 10.57 -24.07
C ASP A 99 -6.91 9.44 -23.99
N ILE A 100 -7.24 8.93 -22.80
CA ILE A 100 -8.32 7.95 -22.57
C ILE A 100 -9.68 8.56 -22.91
N TYR A 101 -9.93 9.82 -22.53
CA TYR A 101 -11.19 10.48 -22.88
C TYR A 101 -11.29 10.71 -24.39
N ALA A 102 -10.23 11.21 -25.02
CA ALA A 102 -10.16 11.44 -26.45
C ALA A 102 -10.34 10.16 -27.27
N TYR A 103 -9.88 9.03 -26.75
CA TYR A 103 -10.02 7.71 -27.37
C TYR A 103 -11.49 7.33 -27.64
N PHE A 104 -12.43 7.76 -26.78
CA PHE A 104 -13.87 7.52 -26.95
C PHE A 104 -14.64 8.72 -27.53
N SER A 105 -13.96 9.74 -28.05
CA SER A 105 -14.59 11.00 -28.49
C SER A 105 -15.68 10.87 -29.56
N ASN A 106 -15.67 9.78 -30.34
CA ASN A 106 -16.68 9.49 -31.38
C ASN A 106 -17.85 8.63 -30.86
N GLU A 107 -17.84 8.24 -29.58
CA GLU A 107 -18.93 7.47 -28.95
C GLU A 107 -19.89 8.40 -28.21
N LEU A 108 -21.19 8.09 -28.29
CA LEU A 108 -22.25 8.90 -27.65
C LEU A 108 -22.14 8.86 -26.11
N ASP A 109 -21.66 7.75 -25.55
CA ASP A 109 -21.54 7.52 -24.11
C ASP A 109 -20.10 7.73 -23.59
N VAL A 110 -19.37 8.69 -24.14
CA VAL A 110 -17.94 8.96 -23.84
C VAL A 110 -17.65 9.04 -22.33
N ASP A 111 -18.44 9.77 -21.55
CA ASP A 111 -18.25 9.93 -20.10
C ASP A 111 -18.34 8.58 -19.37
N SER A 112 -19.33 7.74 -19.75
CA SER A 112 -19.55 6.42 -19.17
C SER A 112 -18.45 5.44 -19.56
N LEU A 113 -18.02 5.45 -20.82
CA LEU A 113 -16.94 4.57 -21.32
C LEU A 113 -15.58 4.94 -20.72
N TYR A 114 -15.29 6.24 -20.61
CA TYR A 114 -14.09 6.76 -19.92
C TYR A 114 -14.02 6.23 -18.49
N VAL A 115 -15.09 6.39 -17.72
CA VAL A 115 -15.21 5.87 -16.35
C VAL A 115 -14.91 4.38 -16.28
N LYS A 116 -15.65 3.61 -17.08
CA LYS A 116 -15.55 2.15 -17.07
C LYS A 116 -14.13 1.70 -17.39
N LEU A 117 -13.46 2.36 -18.35
CA LEU A 117 -12.11 2.02 -18.75
C LEU A 117 -11.09 2.35 -17.66
N VAL A 118 -11.17 3.54 -17.05
CA VAL A 118 -10.30 3.93 -15.93
C VAL A 118 -10.46 2.97 -14.74
N GLU A 119 -11.70 2.64 -14.37
CA GLU A 119 -11.92 1.67 -13.29
C GLU A 119 -11.40 0.28 -13.64
N GLU A 120 -11.54 -0.16 -14.90
CA GLU A 120 -11.03 -1.47 -15.32
C GLU A 120 -9.49 -1.51 -15.35
N PHE A 121 -8.82 -0.42 -15.73
CA PHE A 121 -7.36 -0.30 -15.59
C PHE A 121 -6.93 -0.43 -14.14
N GLU A 122 -7.59 0.27 -13.23
CA GLU A 122 -7.25 0.20 -11.81
C GLU A 122 -7.57 -1.19 -11.20
N ARG A 123 -8.68 -1.84 -11.59
CA ARG A 123 -8.96 -3.25 -11.25
C ARG A 123 -7.85 -4.17 -11.76
N CYS A 124 -7.37 -3.94 -12.99
CA CYS A 124 -6.27 -4.71 -13.56
C CYS A 124 -4.96 -4.46 -12.83
N ILE A 125 -4.67 -3.24 -12.37
CA ILE A 125 -3.47 -2.96 -11.56
C ILE A 125 -3.52 -3.74 -10.24
N LEU A 126 -4.66 -3.72 -9.53
CA LEU A 126 -4.81 -4.50 -8.29
C LEU A 126 -4.51 -5.97 -8.52
N SER A 127 -5.13 -6.56 -9.55
CA SER A 127 -5.01 -7.98 -9.79
C SER A 127 -3.69 -8.38 -10.45
N TYR A 128 -3.05 -7.48 -11.19
CA TYR A 128 -1.74 -7.73 -11.79
C TYR A 128 -0.64 -7.79 -10.72
N PHE A 129 -0.66 -6.87 -9.75
CA PHE A 129 0.33 -6.81 -8.67
C PHE A 129 0.03 -7.69 -7.45
N ALA A 130 -1.05 -8.46 -7.48
CA ALA A 130 -1.43 -9.38 -6.40
C ALA A 130 -0.78 -10.77 -6.49
N PHE A 131 0.04 -11.05 -7.50
CA PHE A 131 0.67 -12.35 -7.75
C PHE A 131 2.16 -12.19 -8.10
N HIS A 132 2.89 -13.32 -8.05
CA HIS A 132 4.32 -13.44 -8.40
C HIS A 132 5.20 -12.41 -7.68
N TRP A 133 5.04 -12.28 -6.36
CA TRP A 133 5.72 -11.24 -5.58
C TRP A 133 7.25 -11.38 -5.53
N SER A 134 7.81 -12.58 -5.72
CA SER A 134 9.25 -12.80 -5.95
C SER A 134 9.75 -12.20 -7.27
N HIS A 135 8.86 -11.92 -8.23
CA HIS A 135 9.16 -11.29 -9.52
C HIS A 135 8.73 -9.82 -9.59
N ALA A 136 8.47 -9.18 -8.44
CA ALA A 136 8.04 -7.78 -8.39
C ALA A 136 9.04 -6.83 -9.08
N ASP A 137 10.34 -7.11 -8.98
CA ASP A 137 11.43 -6.41 -9.67
C ASP A 137 11.31 -6.51 -11.20
N ILE A 138 10.97 -7.69 -11.73
CA ILE A 138 10.69 -7.90 -13.15
C ILE A 138 9.45 -7.12 -13.56
N MET A 139 8.38 -7.14 -12.74
CA MET A 139 7.16 -6.37 -13.03
C MET A 139 7.45 -4.88 -13.15
N ILE A 140 8.18 -4.34 -12.17
CA ILE A 140 8.55 -2.93 -12.10
C ILE A 140 9.44 -2.57 -13.29
N SER A 141 10.49 -3.34 -13.54
CA SER A 141 11.40 -3.11 -14.66
C SER A 141 10.68 -3.14 -16.00
N GLN A 142 9.79 -4.12 -16.22
CA GLN A 142 9.03 -4.22 -17.46
C GLN A 142 8.12 -3.00 -17.70
N VAL A 143 7.45 -2.49 -16.67
CA VAL A 143 6.64 -1.27 -16.78
C VAL A 143 7.50 -0.04 -17.09
N LEU A 144 8.70 0.03 -16.53
CA LEU A 144 9.62 1.15 -16.68
C LEU A 144 10.41 1.12 -18.00
N SER A 145 10.65 -0.06 -18.58
CA SER A 145 11.48 -0.28 -19.79
C SER A 145 10.68 -0.27 -21.10
N GLU A 146 9.36 -0.39 -21.08
CA GLU A 146 8.56 -0.27 -22.30
C GLU A 146 8.63 1.17 -22.82
N ASP A 147 9.45 1.40 -23.86
CA ASP A 147 9.66 2.67 -24.53
C ASP A 147 8.34 3.45 -24.68
N ALA A 148 8.28 4.63 -24.07
CA ALA A 148 7.29 5.62 -24.43
C ALA A 148 7.59 6.04 -25.88
N ALA A 149 6.84 5.51 -26.84
CA ALA A 149 6.93 5.96 -28.22
C ALA A 149 6.89 7.51 -28.25
N PRO A 150 7.70 8.17 -29.11
CA PRO A 150 7.80 9.62 -29.13
C PRO A 150 6.40 10.24 -29.27
N LYS A 151 6.11 11.21 -28.39
CA LYS A 151 4.82 11.91 -28.28
C LYS A 151 4.36 12.40 -29.66
N ARG A 152 3.49 11.67 -30.34
CA ARG A 152 2.61 12.28 -31.34
C ARG A 152 1.52 12.99 -30.56
N LYS A 153 1.64 14.31 -30.44
CA LYS A 153 0.56 15.18 -29.92
C LYS A 153 -0.71 14.90 -30.73
N LEU A 154 -1.58 14.02 -30.23
CA LEU A 154 -2.98 14.04 -30.64
C LEU A 154 -3.47 15.45 -30.31
N LYS A 155 -4.13 16.12 -31.26
CA LYS A 155 -4.46 17.56 -31.22
C LYS A 155 -5.05 17.99 -29.86
N GLN A 156 -4.21 18.56 -28.99
CA GLN A 156 -4.56 19.16 -27.71
C GLN A 156 -5.21 20.54 -27.92
N ILE A 157 -6.46 20.57 -28.39
CA ILE A 157 -7.20 21.85 -28.52
C ILE A 157 -8.52 21.86 -27.74
N PHE A 158 -9.02 20.75 -27.19
CA PHE A 158 -10.30 20.76 -26.48
C PHE A 158 -10.20 20.67 -24.95
N MET A 159 -10.18 21.87 -24.34
CA MET A 159 -10.89 22.24 -23.10
C MET A 159 -10.30 21.84 -21.73
N ALA A 160 -9.20 22.48 -21.34
CA ALA A 160 -8.70 22.49 -19.96
C ALA A 160 -9.72 23.03 -18.92
N ALA A 161 -10.62 23.94 -19.33
CA ALA A 161 -11.58 24.60 -18.42
C ALA A 161 -12.73 23.71 -17.93
N THR A 162 -13.03 22.61 -18.63
CA THR A 162 -14.05 21.62 -18.21
C THR A 162 -13.44 20.41 -17.50
N ARG A 163 -12.12 20.40 -17.26
CA ARG A 163 -11.36 19.28 -16.69
C ARG A 163 -11.79 18.96 -15.25
N GLU A 164 -11.78 19.94 -14.36
CA GLU A 164 -12.17 19.76 -12.96
C GLU A 164 -13.65 19.43 -12.78
N GLN A 165 -14.52 20.11 -13.52
CA GLN A 165 -15.97 19.88 -13.44
C GLN A 165 -16.40 18.51 -13.98
N ARG A 166 -15.76 18.01 -15.06
CA ARG A 166 -15.95 16.65 -15.56
C ARG A 166 -15.43 15.62 -14.56
N PHE A 167 -14.24 15.85 -14.01
CA PHE A 167 -13.61 14.99 -13.01
C PHE A 167 -14.48 14.89 -11.75
N GLU A 168 -14.94 16.00 -11.17
CA GLU A 168 -15.83 15.99 -10.00
C GLU A 168 -17.18 15.31 -10.25
N ARG A 169 -17.81 15.54 -11.42
CA ARG A 169 -19.14 15.00 -11.76
C ARG A 169 -19.10 13.48 -11.91
N VAL A 170 -18.02 12.96 -12.48
CA VAL A 170 -17.78 11.52 -12.68
C VAL A 170 -17.35 10.83 -11.37
N THR A 171 -16.49 11.48 -10.59
CA THR A 171 -15.85 10.86 -9.41
C THR A 171 -16.77 10.80 -8.18
N LYS A 172 -17.78 11.68 -8.09
CA LYS A 172 -18.71 11.70 -6.94
C LYS A 172 -19.56 10.42 -6.79
N ASN A 173 -19.76 9.62 -7.84
CA ASN A 173 -20.74 8.52 -7.87
C ASN A 173 -20.17 7.08 -7.83
N LEU A 174 -18.86 6.88 -7.67
CA LEU A 174 -18.24 5.57 -7.91
C LEU A 174 -17.45 5.04 -6.71
N LYS A 175 -17.93 3.92 -6.13
CA LYS A 175 -17.26 3.18 -5.04
C LYS A 175 -15.83 2.78 -5.40
N VAL A 176 -15.61 2.40 -6.66
CA VAL A 176 -14.33 1.87 -7.15
C VAL A 176 -13.32 2.99 -7.39
N ALA A 177 -13.73 4.11 -8.00
CA ALA A 177 -12.89 5.30 -8.14
C ALA A 177 -12.41 5.86 -6.79
N ARG A 178 -13.21 5.74 -5.71
CA ARG A 178 -12.81 6.19 -4.36
C ARG A 178 -11.69 5.34 -3.76
N VAL A 179 -11.75 4.01 -3.86
CA VAL A 179 -10.64 3.13 -3.44
C VAL A 179 -9.35 3.53 -4.14
N PHE A 180 -9.45 3.78 -5.44
CA PHE A 180 -8.29 4.10 -6.26
C PHE A 180 -7.77 5.51 -6.02
N ASN A 181 -8.65 6.49 -5.81
CA ASN A 181 -8.24 7.82 -5.37
C ASN A 181 -7.58 7.76 -4.00
N THR A 182 -8.08 6.99 -3.04
CA THR A 182 -7.41 6.82 -1.74
C THR A 182 -6.02 6.21 -1.91
N LEU A 183 -5.87 5.17 -2.74
CA LEU A 183 -4.56 4.59 -3.07
C LEU A 183 -3.62 5.60 -3.76
N VAL A 184 -4.14 6.41 -4.68
CA VAL A 184 -3.36 7.42 -5.42
C VAL A 184 -2.99 8.61 -4.52
N GLU A 185 -3.90 9.10 -3.69
CA GLU A 185 -3.65 10.20 -2.74
C GLU A 185 -2.68 9.79 -1.64
N GLU A 186 -2.76 8.54 -1.15
CA GLU A 186 -1.72 7.95 -0.30
C GLU A 186 -0.36 7.95 -1.01
N MET A 187 -0.33 7.62 -2.30
CA MET A 187 0.90 7.65 -3.09
C MET A 187 1.45 9.06 -3.31
N LYS A 188 0.60 10.05 -3.56
CA LYS A 188 1.00 11.47 -3.62
C LYS A 188 1.51 11.95 -2.28
N ALA A 189 0.86 11.56 -1.18
CA ALA A 189 1.31 11.86 0.17
C ALA A 189 2.69 11.28 0.48
N MET A 190 3.03 10.11 -0.08
CA MET A 190 4.36 9.53 0.02
C MET A 190 5.42 10.26 -0.82
N GLY A 191 5.03 11.03 -1.84
CA GLY A 191 5.94 11.73 -2.77
C GLY A 191 6.06 13.24 -2.52
N HIS A 192 5.52 13.76 -1.42
CA HIS A 192 5.69 15.16 -1.07
C HIS A 192 7.10 15.41 -0.54
N ASP A 193 7.74 16.45 -1.08
CA ASP A 193 9.04 16.97 -0.65
C ASP A 193 9.04 17.26 0.85
N SER A 194 9.53 16.31 1.63
CA SER A 194 10.12 16.60 2.92
C SER A 194 11.42 17.34 2.64
N GLN A 195 11.35 18.65 2.40
CA GLN A 195 12.51 19.50 2.61
C GLN A 195 12.90 19.31 4.08
N CYS A 196 13.85 18.41 4.30
CA CYS A 196 14.54 18.27 5.57
C CYS A 196 15.39 19.54 5.72
N THR A 197 14.74 20.63 6.11
CA THR A 197 15.42 21.88 6.45
C THR A 197 16.18 21.64 7.74
N GLU A 198 17.48 21.37 7.61
CA GLU A 198 18.48 21.65 8.64
C GLU A 198 18.41 23.14 8.95
N VAL A 199 17.51 23.53 9.87
CA VAL A 199 17.44 24.92 10.31
C VAL A 199 17.20 24.94 11.81
N MET A 200 18.17 25.52 12.50
CA MET A 200 18.07 25.93 13.89
C MET A 200 16.86 26.87 14.06
N ALA A 201 15.73 26.31 14.49
CA ALA A 201 14.53 27.06 14.85
C ALA A 201 14.52 27.41 16.36
N PRO A 202 13.90 28.53 16.77
CA PRO A 202 14.09 29.11 18.09
C PRO A 202 13.46 28.26 19.22
N VAL A 203 14.15 28.27 20.35
CA VAL A 203 13.79 27.58 21.60
C VAL A 203 12.59 28.28 22.26
N ALA A 204 11.37 28.02 21.78
CA ALA A 204 10.17 28.67 22.30
C ALA A 204 9.02 27.67 22.58
N HIS A 205 9.28 26.59 23.34
CA HIS A 205 8.23 25.73 23.91
C HIS A 205 8.37 25.54 25.43
N SER A 206 8.97 26.52 26.11
CA SER A 206 9.49 26.36 27.48
C SER A 206 8.47 26.20 28.63
N ASN A 207 7.16 26.10 28.35
CA ASN A 207 6.13 25.98 29.39
C ASN A 207 5.39 24.63 29.44
N ARG A 208 5.49 23.75 28.43
CA ARG A 208 4.84 22.42 28.42
C ARG A 208 5.84 21.27 28.32
N SER A 209 5.39 20.05 28.58
CA SER A 209 6.17 18.85 28.25
C SER A 209 6.33 18.73 26.74
N PRO A 210 7.52 18.35 26.24
CA PRO A 210 7.71 18.04 24.83
C PRO A 210 6.97 16.73 24.47
N VAL A 211 6.62 16.57 23.20
CA VAL A 211 5.88 15.42 22.70
C VAL A 211 6.72 14.62 21.72
N LEU A 212 6.82 13.31 21.95
CA LEU A 212 7.36 12.35 21.01
C LEU A 212 6.18 11.59 20.39
N LEU A 213 5.91 11.84 19.12
CA LEU A 213 4.91 11.12 18.33
C LEU A 213 5.58 10.00 17.53
N PHE A 214 5.28 8.77 17.88
CA PHE A 214 5.61 7.59 17.08
C PHE A 214 4.52 7.35 16.04
N MET A 215 4.86 7.48 14.77
CA MET A 215 4.05 6.98 13.66
C MET A 215 4.54 5.57 13.31
N GLY A 216 3.67 4.57 13.47
CA GLY A 216 3.97 3.15 13.27
C GLY A 216 3.01 2.49 12.30
N GLY A 217 3.48 1.45 11.61
CA GLY A 217 2.70 0.78 10.57
C GLY A 217 3.59 0.20 9.49
N GLY A 218 3.18 -0.94 8.94
CA GLY A 218 3.93 -1.60 7.87
C GLY A 218 4.18 -0.68 6.68
N MET A 219 5.21 -1.00 5.89
CA MET A 219 5.54 -0.22 4.69
C MET A 219 4.33 -0.19 3.75
N GLY A 220 3.96 0.98 3.22
CA GLY A 220 2.77 1.15 2.39
C GLY A 220 1.43 1.12 3.12
N ALA A 221 1.38 1.18 4.45
CA ALA A 221 0.12 1.17 5.22
C ALA A 221 -0.70 2.48 5.15
N GLY A 222 -0.19 3.55 4.52
CA GLY A 222 -0.86 4.85 4.48
C GLY A 222 -0.58 5.77 5.67
N LYS A 223 0.60 5.63 6.33
CA LYS A 223 1.01 6.47 7.47
C LYS A 223 0.98 7.96 7.16
N SER A 224 1.50 8.37 6.00
CA SER A 224 1.54 9.78 5.58
C SER A 224 0.14 10.40 5.47
N THR A 225 -0.88 9.63 5.10
CA THR A 225 -2.27 10.11 5.04
C THR A 225 -2.82 10.38 6.43
N VAL A 226 -2.59 9.48 7.38
CA VAL A 226 -2.99 9.68 8.79
C VAL A 226 -2.21 10.85 9.42
N LEU A 227 -0.91 10.97 9.12
CA LEU A 227 -0.08 12.06 9.62
C LEU A 227 -0.60 13.42 9.15
N LYS A 228 -0.99 13.55 7.88
CA LYS A 228 -1.58 14.80 7.35
C LYS A 228 -2.79 15.27 8.14
N ASP A 229 -3.62 14.35 8.63
CA ASP A 229 -4.79 14.71 9.43
C ASP A 229 -4.43 15.03 10.88
N ILE A 230 -3.47 14.29 11.46
CA ILE A 230 -2.93 14.61 12.80
C ILE A 230 -2.30 16.00 12.83
N LEU A 231 -1.55 16.37 11.80
CA LEU A 231 -0.90 17.67 11.72
C LEU A 231 -1.88 18.85 11.66
N LYS A 232 -3.16 18.61 11.34
CA LYS A 232 -4.23 19.62 11.39
C LYS A 232 -4.85 19.76 12.78
N GLU A 233 -4.58 18.85 13.71
CA GLU A 233 -5.12 18.93 15.07
C GLU A 233 -4.57 20.16 15.79
N PRO A 234 -5.34 20.79 16.71
CA PRO A 234 -4.97 22.07 17.32
C PRO A 234 -3.55 22.10 17.90
N PHE A 235 -3.12 21.00 18.54
CA PHE A 235 -1.78 20.88 19.08
C PHE A 235 -0.69 20.88 17.99
N TRP A 236 -0.84 20.03 16.97
CA TRP A 236 0.17 19.87 15.93
C TRP A 236 0.15 21.01 14.92
N ALA A 237 -0.98 21.66 14.69
CA ALA A 237 -1.06 22.83 13.82
C ALA A 237 -0.12 23.96 14.29
N GLU A 238 0.10 24.09 15.60
CA GLU A 238 1.05 25.04 16.19
C GLU A 238 2.45 24.42 16.35
N ALA A 239 2.54 23.19 16.87
CA ALA A 239 3.82 22.58 17.23
C ALA A 239 4.62 22.08 16.02
N ALA A 240 3.97 21.65 14.93
CA ALA A 240 4.61 20.96 13.81
C ALA A 240 5.64 21.81 13.08
N ALA A 241 5.42 23.14 12.99
CA ALA A 241 6.39 24.06 12.38
C ALA A 241 7.75 24.06 13.11
N ASN A 242 7.78 23.66 14.38
CA ASN A 242 8.98 23.61 15.22
C ASN A 242 9.35 22.17 15.63
N ALA A 243 8.60 21.17 15.18
CA ALA A 243 8.87 19.77 15.49
C ALA A 243 10.00 19.22 14.61
N VAL A 244 10.79 18.31 15.16
CA VAL A 244 11.79 17.56 14.38
C VAL A 244 11.12 16.33 13.79
N VAL A 245 11.02 16.26 12.46
CA VAL A 245 10.49 15.09 11.76
C VAL A 245 11.64 14.15 11.41
N ILE A 246 11.50 12.88 11.77
CA ILE A 246 12.53 11.86 11.60
C ILE A 246 11.95 10.74 10.75
N GLU A 247 12.39 10.69 9.51
CA GLU A 247 12.06 9.65 8.54
C GLU A 247 13.37 9.12 7.93
N ALA A 248 13.71 7.86 8.21
CA ALA A 248 14.98 7.28 7.74
C ALA A 248 15.07 7.24 6.21
N ASP A 249 13.93 7.07 5.53
CA ASP A 249 13.88 7.02 4.06
C ASP A 249 14.17 8.40 3.42
N ALA A 250 13.89 9.51 4.10
CA ALA A 250 14.19 10.86 3.58
C ALA A 250 15.69 11.10 3.44
N PHE A 251 16.51 10.54 4.33
CA PHE A 251 17.98 10.64 4.24
C PHE A 251 18.56 9.91 3.03
N LYS A 252 17.88 8.87 2.52
CA LYS A 252 18.30 8.17 1.29
C LYS A 252 18.24 9.09 0.07
N GLU A 253 17.26 9.99 0.02
CA GLU A 253 17.07 10.89 -1.12
C GLU A 253 18.12 12.00 -1.18
N SER A 254 18.73 12.34 -0.04
CA SER A 254 19.89 13.23 0.04
C SER A 254 21.23 12.53 -0.22
N ASP A 255 21.29 11.20 -0.17
CA ASP A 255 22.54 10.45 -0.33
C ASP A 255 23.05 10.53 -1.79
N VAL A 256 24.31 10.95 -1.94
CA VAL A 256 24.96 11.16 -3.23
C VAL A 256 25.09 9.86 -4.03
N ILE A 257 25.33 8.73 -3.34
CA ILE A 257 25.43 7.40 -3.95
C ILE A 257 24.05 6.96 -4.43
N TYR A 258 23.01 7.18 -3.63
CA TYR A 258 21.64 6.88 -4.04
C TYR A 258 21.21 7.68 -5.29
N ARG A 259 21.51 8.99 -5.34
CA ARG A 259 21.24 9.82 -6.53
C ARG A 259 22.05 9.39 -7.76
N ALA A 260 23.32 9.03 -7.57
CA ALA A 260 24.20 8.59 -8.66
C ALA A 260 23.78 7.22 -9.24
N LEU A 261 23.26 6.32 -8.41
CA LEU A 261 22.82 4.99 -8.84
C LEU A 261 21.40 5.00 -9.41
N SER A 262 20.48 5.77 -8.82
CA SER A 262 19.11 5.92 -9.32
C SER A 262 19.03 6.61 -10.68
N SER A 263 19.92 7.57 -10.96
CA SER A 263 19.98 8.29 -12.25
C SER A 263 20.46 7.44 -13.43
N LYS A 264 21.15 6.33 -13.20
CA LYS A 264 21.69 5.46 -14.27
C LYS A 264 20.67 4.45 -14.84
N GLY A 265 19.43 4.46 -14.37
CA GLY A 265 18.26 3.80 -15.01
C GLY A 265 18.29 2.28 -15.14
N HIS A 266 19.40 1.59 -14.81
CA HIS A 266 19.61 0.14 -15.02
C HIS A 266 20.12 -0.60 -13.76
N ALA A 267 20.26 0.09 -12.62
CA ALA A 267 20.65 -0.54 -11.37
C ALA A 267 19.44 -1.17 -10.67
N ASP A 268 19.63 -2.33 -10.03
CA ASP A 268 18.63 -2.91 -9.12
C ASP A 268 18.26 -1.88 -8.04
N MET A 269 17.06 -1.31 -8.18
CA MET A 269 16.54 -0.25 -7.32
C MET A 269 16.46 -0.69 -5.87
N VAL A 270 16.21 -1.98 -5.64
CA VAL A 270 16.17 -2.57 -4.30
C VAL A 270 17.57 -2.64 -3.72
N HIS A 271 18.53 -3.18 -4.47
CA HIS A 271 19.92 -3.26 -4.02
C HIS A 271 20.50 -1.87 -3.72
N THR A 272 20.22 -0.89 -4.57
CA THR A 272 20.64 0.50 -4.38
C THR A 272 20.11 1.09 -3.07
N ALA A 273 18.84 0.83 -2.73
CA ALA A 273 18.24 1.29 -1.48
C ALA A 273 18.80 0.56 -0.25
N GLU A 274 19.24 -0.69 -0.40
CA GLU A 274 19.88 -1.47 0.67
C GLU A 274 21.30 -0.97 0.98
N LEU A 275 22.07 -0.55 -0.03
CA LEU A 275 23.44 -0.04 0.13
C LEU A 275 23.53 1.19 1.04
N VAL A 276 22.56 2.11 0.91
CA VAL A 276 22.52 3.36 1.70
C VAL A 276 21.65 3.24 2.96
N HIS A 277 21.18 2.03 3.28
CA HIS A 277 20.23 1.84 4.38
C HIS A 277 20.86 2.13 5.75
N GLN A 278 22.10 1.69 5.96
CA GLN A 278 22.78 1.86 7.25
C GLN A 278 23.11 3.33 7.52
N SER A 279 23.71 4.03 6.56
CA SER A 279 24.04 5.46 6.69
C SER A 279 22.79 6.30 6.99
N SER A 280 21.69 6.02 6.29
CA SER A 280 20.41 6.71 6.50
C SER A 280 19.80 6.42 7.87
N THR A 281 19.93 5.18 8.35
CA THR A 281 19.45 4.76 9.67
C THR A 281 20.27 5.41 10.80
N ASP A 282 21.59 5.50 10.62
CA ASP A 282 22.49 6.14 11.58
C ASP A 282 22.24 7.65 11.65
N ALA A 283 22.06 8.31 10.50
CA ALA A 283 21.71 9.73 10.43
C ALA A 283 20.38 10.03 11.16
N ALA A 284 19.34 9.23 10.89
CA ALA A 284 18.05 9.36 11.56
C ALA A 284 18.16 9.12 13.08
N SER A 285 18.96 8.14 13.50
CA SER A 285 19.19 7.82 14.92
C SER A 285 19.95 8.93 15.65
N SER A 286 20.93 9.54 14.97
CA SER A 286 21.71 10.68 15.49
C SER A 286 20.82 11.91 15.69
N LEU A 287 19.99 12.23 14.69
CA LEU A 287 19.01 13.31 14.79
C LEU A 287 17.99 13.05 15.93
N LEU A 288 17.53 11.80 16.09
CA LEU A 288 16.59 11.41 17.13
C LEU A 288 17.14 11.65 18.54
N VAL A 289 18.32 11.10 18.85
CA VAL A 289 18.90 11.26 20.18
C VAL A 289 19.19 12.74 20.48
N THR A 290 19.62 13.50 19.47
CA THR A 290 19.91 14.94 19.60
C THR A 290 18.63 15.72 19.90
N ALA A 291 17.57 15.54 19.11
CA ALA A 291 16.30 16.22 19.31
C ALA A 291 15.67 15.88 20.67
N LEU A 292 15.74 14.60 21.07
CA LEU A 292 15.19 14.16 22.36
C LEU A 292 15.93 14.77 23.55
N ASN A 293 17.26 14.76 23.50
CA ASN A 293 18.13 15.37 24.48
C ASN A 293 17.83 16.88 24.69
N GLU A 294 17.56 17.60 23.60
CA GLU A 294 17.23 19.04 23.59
C GLU A 294 15.77 19.35 23.98
N GLY A 295 14.93 18.35 24.25
CA GLY A 295 13.55 18.60 24.66
C GLY A 295 12.67 19.16 23.53
N ARG A 296 12.97 18.83 22.27
CA ARG A 296 12.18 19.23 21.09
C ARG A 296 10.95 18.34 20.94
N ASP A 297 9.86 18.85 20.37
CA ASP A 297 8.82 17.96 19.86
C ASP A 297 9.38 17.16 18.69
N VAL A 298 9.10 15.85 18.67
CA VAL A 298 9.62 14.92 17.67
C VAL A 298 8.48 14.13 17.06
N ILE A 299 8.46 14.05 15.73
CA ILE A 299 7.62 13.14 14.97
C ILE A 299 8.53 12.09 14.36
N MET A 300 8.45 10.87 14.83
CA MET A 300 9.23 9.75 14.32
C MET A 300 8.37 8.88 13.42
N ASP A 301 8.62 8.94 12.12
CA ASP A 301 7.97 8.08 11.12
C ASP A 301 8.82 6.84 10.86
N GLY A 302 8.29 5.69 11.25
CA GLY A 302 8.93 4.40 11.05
C GLY A 302 7.95 3.25 10.90
N THR A 303 8.47 2.07 10.62
CA THR A 303 7.64 0.86 10.66
C THR A 303 7.28 0.47 12.09
N LEU A 304 8.15 0.82 13.05
CA LEU A 304 8.12 0.33 14.44
C LEU A 304 8.02 -1.20 14.49
N SER A 305 8.64 -1.89 13.53
CA SER A 305 8.60 -3.35 13.43
C SER A 305 9.64 -4.06 14.28
N TRP A 306 10.51 -3.32 14.96
CA TRP A 306 11.63 -3.88 15.72
C TRP A 306 11.52 -3.49 17.19
N ILE A 307 11.08 -4.45 18.01
CA ILE A 307 10.73 -4.23 19.42
C ILE A 307 11.90 -3.63 20.22
N PRO A 308 13.12 -4.19 20.20
CA PRO A 308 14.21 -3.70 21.05
C PRO A 308 14.52 -2.22 20.85
N PHE A 309 14.59 -1.79 19.59
CA PHE A 309 14.81 -0.38 19.25
C PHE A 309 13.72 0.53 19.84
N VAL A 310 12.44 0.21 19.61
CA VAL A 310 11.33 1.04 20.10
C VAL A 310 11.29 1.10 21.62
N LEU A 311 11.52 -0.03 22.31
CA LEU A 311 11.56 -0.09 23.77
C LEU A 311 12.70 0.76 24.35
N GLN A 312 13.90 0.63 23.79
CA GLN A 312 15.05 1.43 24.21
C GLN A 312 14.81 2.92 23.94
N THR A 313 14.19 3.28 22.81
CA THR A 313 13.84 4.68 22.49
C THR A 313 12.80 5.26 23.45
N ILE A 314 11.76 4.50 23.81
CA ILE A 314 10.79 4.91 24.83
C ILE A 314 11.50 5.12 26.16
N THR A 315 12.36 4.17 26.57
CA THR A 315 13.12 4.26 27.82
C THR A 315 14.01 5.51 27.84
N MET A 316 14.72 5.78 26.75
CA MET A 316 15.50 7.00 26.58
C MET A 316 14.61 8.24 26.71
N ALA A 317 13.51 8.34 25.95
CA ALA A 317 12.60 9.48 25.97
C ALA A 317 12.00 9.76 27.36
N ARG A 318 11.76 8.71 28.16
CA ARG A 318 11.34 8.86 29.57
C ARG A 318 12.45 9.41 30.46
N CYS A 319 13.73 9.18 30.13
CA CYS A 319 14.88 9.52 30.98
C CYS A 319 15.67 10.77 30.54
N VAL A 320 15.55 11.24 29.29
CA VAL A 320 16.32 12.38 28.74
C VAL A 320 16.14 13.69 29.52
N HIS A 321 15.06 13.83 30.29
CA HIS A 321 14.86 14.98 31.17
C HIS A 321 15.81 15.00 32.38
N ARG A 322 16.43 13.86 32.73
CA ARG A 322 17.38 13.69 33.85
C ARG A 322 18.79 13.34 33.42
N ARG A 323 18.97 12.76 32.23
CA ARG A 323 20.26 12.24 31.73
C ARG A 323 20.41 12.60 30.26
N ARG A 324 21.64 12.66 29.78
CA ARG A 324 21.92 12.76 28.34
C ARG A 324 22.25 11.39 27.77
N TYR A 325 21.90 11.20 26.51
CA TYR A 325 22.15 9.97 25.78
C TYR A 325 22.97 10.25 24.51
N ARG A 326 23.66 9.23 24.01
CA ARG A 326 24.26 9.21 22.67
C ARG A 326 23.81 7.94 21.95
N MET A 327 24.05 7.89 20.63
CA MET A 327 23.89 6.65 19.89
C MET A 327 24.81 5.57 20.47
N GLY A 328 24.24 4.39 20.70
CA GLY A 328 24.99 3.16 20.95
C GLY A 328 25.41 2.48 19.65
N VAL A 329 25.98 1.29 19.78
CA VAL A 329 26.48 0.49 18.65
C VAL A 329 25.39 -0.08 17.74
N GLY A 330 24.12 0.02 18.12
CA GLY A 330 22.97 -0.52 17.41
C GLY A 330 22.85 -2.05 17.56
N TYR A 331 22.34 -2.70 16.52
CA TYR A 331 22.33 -4.16 16.40
C TYR A 331 23.60 -4.62 15.69
N ARG A 332 24.35 -5.53 16.32
CA ARG A 332 25.52 -6.18 15.74
C ARG A 332 25.50 -7.67 16.10
N GLN A 333 25.80 -8.50 15.11
CA GLN A 333 26.06 -9.92 15.32
C GLN A 333 27.54 -10.16 15.08
N GLU A 334 28.24 -10.63 16.10
CA GLU A 334 29.65 -10.98 16.05
C GLU A 334 29.86 -12.32 15.31
N PRO A 335 31.06 -12.61 14.79
CA PRO A 335 31.33 -13.84 14.03
C PRO A 335 31.09 -15.14 14.81
N ASP A 336 31.18 -15.08 16.14
CA ASP A 336 30.89 -16.18 17.06
C ASP A 336 29.37 -16.42 17.29
N GLY A 337 28.52 -15.57 16.69
CA GLY A 337 27.07 -15.59 16.83
C GLY A 337 26.54 -14.74 18.00
N THR A 338 27.40 -14.11 18.79
CA THR A 338 26.99 -13.22 19.88
C THR A 338 26.25 -12.00 19.34
N ILE A 339 25.10 -11.68 19.92
CA ILE A 339 24.27 -10.53 19.52
C ILE A 339 24.47 -9.40 20.53
N ILE A 340 24.97 -8.26 20.05
CA ILE A 340 25.03 -7.00 20.78
C ILE A 340 23.89 -6.12 20.26
N GLU A 341 23.01 -5.68 21.15
CA GLU A 341 21.87 -4.83 20.76
C GLU A 341 21.68 -3.68 21.74
N ASN A 342 22.31 -2.55 21.43
CA ASN A 342 22.27 -1.34 22.24
C ASN A 342 22.19 -0.09 21.36
N TYR A 343 21.02 0.53 21.29
CA TYR A 343 20.77 1.69 20.44
C TYR A 343 21.10 3.01 21.12
N TRP A 344 21.00 3.08 22.46
CA TRP A 344 21.16 4.33 23.22
C TRP A 344 22.04 4.13 24.45
N GLU A 345 23.11 4.90 24.53
CA GLU A 345 24.02 4.88 25.67
C GLU A 345 23.86 6.13 26.51
N GLN A 346 23.82 5.95 27.83
CA GLN A 346 23.84 7.08 28.76
C GLN A 346 25.23 7.70 28.76
N ILE A 347 25.26 9.03 28.74
CA ILE A 347 26.48 9.79 28.95
C ILE A 347 26.58 10.04 30.45
N GLU A 348 27.71 9.67 31.07
CA GLU A 348 28.01 10.09 32.43
C GLU A 348 28.17 11.62 32.43
N GLU A 349 27.18 12.32 32.97
CA GLU A 349 27.34 13.74 33.29
C GLU A 349 28.23 13.79 34.55
N ASP A 350 29.43 14.36 34.44
CA ASP A 350 30.08 14.99 35.59
C ASP A 350 29.04 15.86 36.30
N ASN A 351 29.09 15.94 37.64
CA ASN A 351 28.11 16.57 38.55
C ASN A 351 27.83 18.09 38.33
N GLN A 352 27.83 18.58 37.10
CA GLN A 352 27.42 19.90 36.68
C GLN A 352 25.98 19.83 36.17
N SER A 353 25.05 19.70 37.12
CA SER A 353 23.70 20.23 36.92
C SER A 353 23.80 21.61 36.25
N PRO A 354 22.98 21.95 35.24
CA PRO A 354 23.06 23.27 34.63
C PRO A 354 22.83 24.32 35.72
N LYS A 355 23.89 25.03 36.10
CA LYS A 355 23.80 26.21 36.97
C LYS A 355 22.93 27.23 36.25
N GLY A 356 21.64 27.27 36.58
CA GLY A 356 20.70 28.31 36.13
C GLY A 356 19.76 27.97 34.96
N GLY A 357 19.71 26.73 34.44
CA GLY A 357 18.78 26.35 33.38
C GLY A 357 17.41 25.88 33.88
N LYS A 358 16.31 26.20 33.18
CA LYS A 358 14.97 25.59 33.45
C LYS A 358 15.12 24.05 33.42
N ARG A 359 14.62 23.36 34.46
CA ARG A 359 14.60 21.88 34.48
C ARG A 359 13.84 21.36 33.25
N ARG A 360 14.48 20.48 32.47
CA ARG A 360 13.85 19.79 31.33
C ARG A 360 12.63 19.01 31.82
N LYS A 361 11.52 19.09 31.08
CA LYS A 361 10.29 18.36 31.41
C LYS A 361 10.32 16.96 30.77
N PRO A 362 9.69 15.95 31.40
CA PRO A 362 9.57 14.63 30.81
C PRO A 362 8.70 14.67 29.55
N TYR A 363 9.03 13.82 28.56
CA TYR A 363 8.25 13.68 27.34
C TYR A 363 6.87 13.06 27.60
N ARG A 364 5.86 13.62 26.93
CA ARG A 364 4.63 12.90 26.62
C ARG A 364 4.88 12.07 25.36
N ILE A 365 4.60 10.78 25.40
CA ILE A 365 4.82 9.85 24.30
C ILE A 365 3.46 9.45 23.73
N GLU A 366 3.28 9.70 22.44
CA GLU A 366 2.09 9.36 21.68
C GLU A 366 2.43 8.32 20.63
N LEU A 367 1.57 7.32 20.44
CA LEU A 367 1.67 6.31 19.41
C LEU A 367 0.49 6.42 18.46
N VAL A 368 0.76 6.46 17.17
CA VAL A 368 -0.24 6.34 16.12
C VAL A 368 0.15 5.15 15.27
N GLY A 369 -0.63 4.08 15.37
CA GLY A 369 -0.55 2.92 14.51
C GLY A 369 -1.43 3.06 13.28
N VAL A 370 -0.95 2.56 12.15
CA VAL A 370 -1.72 2.47 10.92
C VAL A 370 -1.65 1.04 10.38
N VAL A 371 -2.81 0.45 10.13
CA VAL A 371 -2.97 -0.91 9.62
C VAL A 371 -3.81 -0.91 8.35
N CYS A 372 -3.48 -1.83 7.44
CA CYS A 372 -4.27 -2.11 6.25
C CYS A 372 -4.09 -3.56 5.84
N ASP A 373 -4.88 -4.02 4.87
CA ASP A 373 -4.73 -5.30 4.23
C ASP A 373 -3.35 -5.36 3.57
N ALA A 374 -2.59 -6.40 3.88
CA ALA A 374 -1.19 -6.46 3.50
C ALA A 374 -0.98 -6.51 1.97
N TYR A 375 -1.90 -7.11 1.21
CA TYR A 375 -1.81 -7.11 -0.26
C TYR A 375 -2.00 -5.70 -0.86
N LEU A 376 -2.85 -4.85 -0.26
CA LEU A 376 -2.98 -3.44 -0.69
C LEU A 376 -1.69 -2.69 -0.46
N ALA A 377 -1.05 -2.91 0.70
CA ALA A 377 0.26 -2.34 0.97
C ALA A 377 1.30 -2.77 -0.07
N VAL A 378 1.33 -4.06 -0.45
CA VAL A 378 2.22 -4.56 -1.50
C VAL A 378 1.97 -3.84 -2.83
N ILE A 379 0.71 -3.73 -3.24
CA ILE A 379 0.33 -3.02 -4.47
C ILE A 379 0.76 -1.54 -4.40
N ARG A 380 0.51 -0.85 -3.27
CA ARG A 380 0.96 0.53 -3.02
C ARG A 380 2.49 0.64 -3.13
N GLY A 381 3.22 -0.34 -2.58
CA GLY A 381 4.67 -0.43 -2.62
C GLY A 381 5.23 -0.57 -4.04
N ILE A 382 4.64 -1.47 -4.84
CA ILE A 382 5.02 -1.68 -6.24
C ILE A 382 4.71 -0.43 -7.09
N ARG A 383 3.52 0.15 -6.92
CA ARG A 383 3.17 1.40 -7.62
C ARG A 383 4.11 2.54 -7.24
N ARG A 384 4.51 2.64 -5.96
CA ARG A 384 5.46 3.66 -5.49
C ARG A 384 6.83 3.47 -6.12
N ALA A 385 7.25 2.23 -6.34
CA ALA A 385 8.48 1.93 -7.07
C ALA A 385 8.42 2.44 -8.51
N ILE A 386 7.28 2.26 -9.19
CA ILE A 386 7.09 2.75 -10.56
C ILE A 386 7.11 4.30 -10.61
N MET A 387 6.39 4.96 -9.71
CA MET A 387 6.23 6.42 -9.73
C MET A 387 7.43 7.19 -9.19
N CYS A 388 7.95 6.77 -8.03
CA CYS A 388 8.97 7.52 -7.29
C CYS A 388 10.35 6.86 -7.33
N ARG A 389 10.51 5.79 -8.11
CA ARG A 389 11.74 4.99 -8.18
C ARG A 389 12.22 4.43 -6.82
N ARG A 390 11.29 4.24 -5.87
CA ARG A 390 11.55 3.68 -4.53
C ARG A 390 10.93 2.30 -4.36
N ALA A 391 11.74 1.26 -4.60
CA ALA A 391 11.35 -0.13 -4.47
C ALA A 391 11.65 -0.69 -3.07
N VAL A 392 10.80 -1.62 -2.62
CA VAL A 392 10.96 -2.37 -1.38
C VAL A 392 10.67 -3.83 -1.68
N ARG A 393 11.48 -4.77 -1.16
CA ARG A 393 11.19 -6.20 -1.29
C ARG A 393 9.85 -6.52 -0.63
N VAL A 394 8.98 -7.22 -1.35
CA VAL A 394 7.65 -7.61 -0.85
C VAL A 394 7.74 -8.38 0.46
N LYS A 395 8.67 -9.33 0.58
CA LYS A 395 8.92 -10.06 1.83
C LYS A 395 9.24 -9.14 3.00
N SER A 396 10.12 -8.15 2.81
CA SER A 396 10.45 -7.15 3.85
C SER A 396 9.23 -6.31 4.23
N GLN A 397 8.40 -5.96 3.25
CA GLN A 397 7.13 -5.26 3.46
C GLN A 397 6.16 -6.07 4.30
N LEU A 398 5.84 -7.30 3.91
CA LEU A 398 4.96 -8.20 4.68
C LEU A 398 5.49 -8.44 6.09
N LYS A 399 6.81 -8.64 6.24
CA LYS A 399 7.47 -8.81 7.54
C LYS A 399 7.30 -7.59 8.43
N SER A 400 7.38 -6.37 7.87
CA SER A 400 7.17 -5.12 8.63
C SER A 400 5.75 -5.02 9.18
N HIS A 401 4.74 -5.36 8.35
CA HIS A 401 3.33 -5.40 8.74
C HIS A 401 3.08 -6.40 9.87
N LYS A 402 3.54 -7.64 9.69
CA LYS A 402 3.40 -8.70 10.69
C LYS A 402 4.01 -8.34 12.02
N ARG A 403 5.25 -7.85 12.00
CA ARG A 403 5.99 -7.49 13.23
C ARG A 403 5.37 -6.30 13.94
N PHE A 404 4.99 -5.25 13.21
CA PHE A 404 4.31 -4.10 13.79
C PHE A 404 2.99 -4.50 14.45
N ALA A 405 2.16 -5.27 13.75
CA ALA A 405 0.87 -5.71 14.28
C ALA A 405 1.00 -6.51 15.58
N ASN A 406 2.01 -7.39 15.66
CA ASN A 406 2.28 -8.16 16.87
C ASN A 406 2.89 -7.33 18.01
N ALA A 407 3.62 -6.26 17.70
CA ALA A 407 4.27 -5.39 18.69
C ALA A 407 3.35 -4.27 19.21
N PHE A 408 2.37 -3.84 18.43
CA PHE A 408 1.49 -2.71 18.74
C PHE A 408 0.82 -2.80 20.12
N PRO A 409 0.27 -3.95 20.57
CA PRO A 409 -0.32 -4.06 21.91
C PRO A 409 0.70 -3.77 23.03
N THR A 410 1.94 -4.25 22.88
CA THR A 410 3.02 -3.99 23.84
C THR A 410 3.36 -2.51 23.88
N TYR A 411 3.47 -1.85 22.72
CA TYR A 411 3.75 -0.41 22.68
C TYR A 411 2.64 0.41 23.33
N CYS A 412 1.37 0.02 23.16
CA CYS A 412 0.24 0.68 23.80
C CYS A 412 0.37 0.70 25.34
N GLN A 413 1.05 -0.27 25.96
CA GLN A 413 1.24 -0.29 27.41
C GLN A 413 2.29 0.71 27.91
N LEU A 414 3.20 1.16 27.02
CA LEU A 414 4.40 1.93 27.39
C LEU A 414 4.28 3.43 27.09
N VAL A 415 3.35 3.80 26.22
CA VAL A 415 3.10 5.18 25.79
C VAL A 415 1.93 5.79 26.56
N ASP A 416 1.87 7.12 26.59
CA ASP A 416 0.79 7.84 27.28
C ASP A 416 -0.51 7.74 26.48
N ASN A 417 -0.46 8.01 25.18
CA ASN A 417 -1.62 7.93 24.30
C ASN A 417 -1.33 7.00 23.13
N ALA A 418 -2.33 6.24 22.71
CA ALA A 418 -2.24 5.42 21.50
C ALA A 418 -3.48 5.57 20.64
N ARG A 419 -3.31 5.61 19.32
CA ARG A 419 -4.40 5.58 18.33
C ARG A 419 -4.06 4.54 17.28
N LEU A 420 -5.07 3.82 16.79
CA LEU A 420 -4.94 2.86 15.71
C LEU A 420 -5.91 3.25 14.59
N TYR A 421 -5.37 3.47 13.40
CA TYR A 421 -6.16 3.78 12.21
C TYR A 421 -6.13 2.63 11.21
N SER A 422 -7.26 2.38 10.58
CA SER A 422 -7.41 1.50 9.43
C SER A 422 -7.47 2.31 8.14
N THR A 423 -6.66 1.94 7.15
CA THR A 423 -6.72 2.50 5.78
C THR A 423 -7.30 1.49 4.78
N ASN A 424 -8.14 0.57 5.28
CA ASN A 424 -8.91 -0.37 4.47
C ASN A 424 -10.20 0.21 3.91
N ALA A 425 -10.67 1.32 4.49
CA ALA A 425 -11.91 1.95 4.07
C ALA A 425 -11.82 2.34 2.57
N LEU A 426 -12.80 1.86 1.81
CA LEU A 426 -12.96 2.17 0.38
C LEU A 426 -13.33 3.63 0.13
N GLU A 427 -13.94 4.27 1.13
CA GLU A 427 -14.45 5.63 1.06
C GLU A 427 -14.13 6.36 2.37
N GLY A 428 -13.68 7.61 2.24
CA GLY A 428 -13.49 8.52 3.38
C GLY A 428 -12.08 8.51 3.98
N PRO A 429 -11.86 9.34 5.02
CA PRO A 429 -10.59 9.42 5.71
C PRO A 429 -10.25 8.11 6.45
N PRO A 430 -8.99 7.89 6.85
CA PRO A 430 -8.60 6.73 7.67
C PRO A 430 -9.52 6.56 8.89
N LYS A 431 -10.04 5.35 9.10
CA LYS A 431 -10.98 5.07 10.19
C LYS A 431 -10.21 4.87 11.50
N LEU A 432 -10.53 5.62 12.55
CA LEU A 432 -10.00 5.36 13.89
C LEU A 432 -10.68 4.10 14.46
N ILE A 433 -9.91 3.03 14.67
CA ILE A 433 -10.41 1.72 15.11
C ILE A 433 -9.91 1.32 16.51
N GLY A 434 -9.04 2.13 17.10
CA GLY A 434 -8.65 1.96 18.50
C GLY A 434 -8.06 3.24 19.08
N TRP A 435 -8.31 3.49 20.36
CA TRP A 435 -7.76 4.63 21.06
C TRP A 435 -7.47 4.31 22.54
N LYS A 436 -6.43 4.94 23.06
CA LYS A 436 -6.00 4.90 24.45
C LYS A 436 -5.66 6.32 24.87
N ASP A 437 -6.18 6.73 26.03
CA ASP A 437 -5.83 7.98 26.70
C ASP A 437 -5.25 7.67 28.09
N ARG A 438 -4.00 8.11 28.33
CA ARG A 438 -3.24 7.95 29.58
C ARG A 438 -3.21 6.53 30.14
N GLU A 439 -3.73 6.31 31.35
CA GLU A 439 -3.66 5.01 32.05
C GLU A 439 -4.78 4.05 31.65
N ARG A 440 -5.64 4.44 30.71
CA ARG A 440 -6.74 3.59 30.25
C ARG A 440 -6.21 2.42 29.43
N THR A 441 -6.94 1.32 29.42
CA THR A 441 -6.72 0.23 28.47
C THR A 441 -7.09 0.70 27.06
N LEU A 442 -6.48 0.10 26.03
CA LEU A 442 -6.82 0.38 24.64
C LEU A 442 -8.29 0.00 24.40
N LEU A 443 -9.12 0.98 24.05
CA LEU A 443 -10.48 0.79 23.57
C LEU A 443 -10.42 0.57 22.06
N VAL A 444 -11.19 -0.39 21.55
CA VAL A 444 -11.15 -0.81 20.15
C VAL A 444 -12.56 -0.94 19.60
N ASP A 445 -12.72 -0.64 18.31
CA ASP A 445 -13.92 -1.00 17.56
C ASP A 445 -13.90 -2.53 17.37
N PRO A 446 -14.82 -3.28 18.00
CA PRO A 446 -14.80 -4.74 17.98
C PRO A 446 -14.98 -5.31 16.57
N ASP A 447 -15.65 -4.58 15.68
CA ASP A 447 -15.93 -5.02 14.30
C ASP A 447 -14.71 -4.85 13.39
N GLU A 448 -13.80 -3.93 13.73
CA GLU A 448 -12.66 -3.55 12.87
C GLU A 448 -11.31 -4.06 13.38
N ILE A 449 -11.16 -4.25 14.69
CA ILE A 449 -9.86 -4.55 15.32
C ILE A 449 -9.23 -5.86 14.82
N ASP A 450 -10.04 -6.76 14.28
CA ASP A 450 -9.58 -8.05 13.78
C ASP A 450 -8.61 -7.90 12.60
N CYS A 451 -8.63 -6.80 11.85
CA CYS A 451 -7.64 -6.53 10.81
C CYS A 451 -6.19 -6.53 11.37
N LEU A 452 -5.97 -5.99 12.58
CA LEU A 452 -4.67 -6.00 13.23
C LEU A 452 -4.22 -7.43 13.55
N LYS A 453 -5.13 -8.24 14.11
CA LYS A 453 -4.83 -9.64 14.46
C LYS A 453 -4.56 -10.48 13.21
N GLN A 454 -5.32 -10.26 12.14
CA GLN A 454 -5.13 -10.93 10.86
C GLN A 454 -3.74 -10.62 10.30
N VAL A 455 -3.38 -9.33 10.19
CA VAL A 455 -2.05 -8.89 9.73
C VAL A 455 -0.92 -9.50 10.57
N GLY A 456 -1.08 -9.63 11.89
CA GLY A 456 -0.11 -10.31 12.76
C GLY A 456 0.14 -11.79 12.43
N ARG A 457 -0.79 -12.45 11.71
CA ARG A 457 -0.76 -13.87 11.33
C ARG A 457 -0.40 -14.12 9.86
N LEU A 458 -0.11 -13.08 9.09
CA LEU A 458 0.17 -13.23 7.66
C LEU A 458 1.39 -14.13 7.39
N ASN A 459 1.39 -14.74 6.20
CA ASN A 459 2.54 -15.44 5.64
C ASN A 459 3.48 -14.42 4.98
N GLU A 460 4.63 -14.18 5.60
CA GLU A 460 5.63 -13.22 5.09
C GLU A 460 6.41 -13.72 3.86
N ASN A 461 6.29 -15.01 3.55
CA ASN A 461 6.87 -15.64 2.35
C ASN A 461 5.80 -15.93 1.28
N ALA A 462 4.63 -15.29 1.37
CA ALA A 462 3.60 -15.45 0.36
C ALA A 462 4.09 -14.94 -1.01
N GLU A 463 3.73 -15.63 -2.07
CA GLU A 463 4.00 -15.23 -3.45
C GLU A 463 2.78 -14.59 -4.13
N SER A 464 1.64 -14.58 -3.44
CA SER A 464 0.40 -13.99 -3.93
C SER A 464 -0.59 -13.69 -2.81
N ILE A 465 -1.64 -12.95 -3.13
CA ILE A 465 -2.79 -12.70 -2.24
C ILE A 465 -3.41 -14.02 -1.72
N TYR A 466 -3.41 -15.10 -2.51
CA TYR A 466 -4.00 -16.37 -2.12
C TYR A 466 -3.20 -17.11 -1.04
N GLU A 467 -1.89 -16.87 -0.97
CA GLU A 467 -0.99 -17.48 0.01
C GLU A 467 -0.80 -16.64 1.28
N LEU A 468 -1.36 -15.42 1.29
CA LEU A 468 -1.13 -14.42 2.33
C LEU A 468 -1.68 -14.87 3.70
N TYR A 469 -2.80 -15.59 3.70
CA TYR A 469 -3.45 -16.12 4.91
C TYR A 469 -3.82 -17.59 4.73
N LYS A 470 -3.95 -18.31 5.85
CA LYS A 470 -4.52 -19.68 5.87
C LYS A 470 -5.99 -19.64 5.45
N ASN A 471 -6.54 -20.77 5.01
CA ASN A 471 -7.94 -20.86 4.62
C ASN A 471 -8.89 -20.95 5.85
N PRO A 472 -10.02 -20.21 5.84
CA PRO A 472 -10.45 -19.27 4.81
C PRO A 472 -9.60 -17.99 4.81
N ASN A 473 -9.21 -17.53 3.61
CA ASN A 473 -8.40 -16.35 3.44
C ASN A 473 -9.30 -15.10 3.54
N PRO A 474 -9.12 -14.22 4.55
CA PRO A 474 -9.97 -13.05 4.76
C PRO A 474 -10.00 -12.09 3.57
N ALA A 475 -8.87 -12.00 2.85
CA ALA A 475 -8.79 -11.18 1.64
C ALA A 475 -9.65 -11.72 0.49
N CYS A 476 -10.29 -12.88 0.63
CA CYS A 476 -11.19 -13.47 -0.38
C CYS A 476 -12.64 -13.60 0.10
N GLU A 477 -12.95 -13.11 1.30
CA GLU A 477 -14.29 -13.13 1.89
C GLU A 477 -15.15 -11.96 1.41
N ASP A 478 -16.46 -12.07 1.57
CA ASP A 478 -17.40 -11.01 1.19
C ASP A 478 -17.16 -9.76 2.05
N GLY A 479 -17.26 -8.57 1.44
CA GLY A 479 -16.87 -7.31 2.09
C GLY A 479 -15.39 -6.94 1.90
N SER A 480 -14.55 -7.88 1.44
CA SER A 480 -13.18 -7.56 1.04
C SER A 480 -13.14 -6.83 -0.30
N ILE A 481 -12.22 -5.88 -0.45
CA ILE A 481 -11.98 -5.15 -1.71
C ILE A 481 -11.72 -6.13 -2.87
N TRP A 482 -10.96 -7.20 -2.61
CA TRP A 482 -10.66 -8.20 -3.63
C TRP A 482 -11.93 -8.89 -4.14
N LYS A 483 -12.82 -9.28 -3.23
CA LYS A 483 -14.08 -9.94 -3.60
C LYS A 483 -15.04 -8.97 -4.30
N ASP A 484 -15.21 -7.78 -3.73
CA ASP A 484 -16.26 -6.84 -4.09
C ASP A 484 -15.91 -6.00 -5.33
N ILE A 485 -14.61 -5.78 -5.58
CA ILE A 485 -14.12 -4.94 -6.67
C ILE A 485 -13.44 -5.77 -7.76
N VAL A 486 -12.45 -6.58 -7.38
CA VAL A 486 -11.62 -7.32 -8.34
C VAL A 486 -12.37 -8.53 -8.91
N LEU A 487 -13.05 -9.27 -8.04
CA LEU A 487 -13.81 -10.48 -8.38
C LEU A 487 -15.33 -10.23 -8.51
N SER A 488 -15.73 -8.96 -8.60
CA SER A 488 -17.14 -8.54 -8.71
C SER A 488 -17.84 -9.22 -9.89
N PRO A 489 -19.02 -9.85 -9.69
CA PRO A 489 -19.78 -10.42 -10.80
C PRO A 489 -20.18 -9.39 -11.88
N SER A 490 -20.42 -8.15 -11.46
CA SER A 490 -20.79 -7.03 -12.36
C SER A 490 -19.69 -6.67 -13.36
N ARG A 491 -18.42 -6.96 -13.04
CA ARG A 491 -17.25 -6.65 -13.87
C ARG A 491 -17.35 -7.25 -15.26
N LEU A 492 -17.94 -8.44 -15.39
CA LEU A 492 -18.06 -9.12 -16.68
C LEU A 492 -18.89 -8.33 -17.70
N ASN A 493 -19.96 -7.68 -17.25
CA ASN A 493 -20.82 -6.89 -18.14
C ASN A 493 -20.10 -5.61 -18.59
N ILE A 494 -19.39 -4.95 -17.67
CA ILE A 494 -18.55 -3.79 -17.97
C ILE A 494 -17.47 -4.16 -19.00
N GLN A 495 -16.77 -5.27 -18.81
CA GLN A 495 -15.74 -5.74 -19.75
C GLN A 495 -16.30 -6.04 -21.15
N LYS A 496 -17.53 -6.60 -21.25
CA LYS A 496 -18.18 -6.86 -22.54
C LYS A 496 -18.51 -5.56 -23.27
N GLU A 497 -19.05 -4.58 -22.56
CA GLU A 497 -19.38 -3.26 -23.10
C GLU A 497 -18.12 -2.52 -23.57
N LEU A 498 -17.10 -2.45 -22.72
CA LEU A 498 -15.80 -1.87 -23.07
C LEU A 498 -15.19 -2.56 -24.30
N LYS A 499 -15.19 -3.89 -24.32
CA LYS A 499 -14.67 -4.66 -25.46
C LYS A 499 -15.37 -4.26 -26.77
N PHE A 500 -16.68 -4.13 -26.78
CA PHE A 500 -17.44 -3.74 -27.96
C PHE A 500 -17.06 -2.34 -28.46
N ALA A 501 -17.03 -1.35 -27.55
CA ALA A 501 -16.65 0.02 -27.86
C ALA A 501 -15.20 0.11 -28.37
N ILE A 502 -14.24 -0.51 -27.66
CA ILE A 502 -12.83 -0.57 -28.03
C ILE A 502 -12.66 -1.20 -29.42
N GLN A 503 -13.34 -2.31 -29.71
CA GLN A 503 -13.27 -2.95 -31.04
C GLN A 503 -13.75 -2.03 -32.16
N LYS A 504 -14.70 -1.15 -31.90
CA LYS A 504 -15.20 -0.17 -32.88
C LYS A 504 -14.15 0.94 -33.09
N VAL A 505 -13.65 1.53 -32.00
CA VAL A 505 -12.64 2.59 -32.04
C VAL A 505 -11.34 2.13 -32.71
N GLU A 506 -10.83 0.95 -32.34
CA GLU A 506 -9.58 0.40 -32.90
C GLU A 506 -9.70 0.11 -34.41
N ARG A 507 -10.86 -0.40 -34.87
CA ARG A 507 -11.11 -0.60 -36.30
C ARG A 507 -11.12 0.71 -37.08
N MET A 508 -11.71 1.77 -36.51
CA MET A 508 -11.71 3.08 -37.13
C MET A 508 -10.31 3.68 -37.19
N ALA A 509 -9.51 3.53 -36.12
CA ALA A 509 -8.12 4.00 -36.08
C ALA A 509 -7.23 3.26 -37.09
N GLN A 510 -7.44 1.94 -37.27
CA GLN A 510 -6.74 1.13 -38.26
C GLN A 510 -7.14 1.46 -39.71
N ALA A 511 -8.37 1.92 -39.95
CA ALA A 511 -8.82 2.34 -41.28
C ALA A 511 -8.35 3.75 -41.68
N GLN A 512 -7.81 4.52 -40.74
CA GLN A 512 -7.27 5.87 -40.94
C GLN A 512 -5.73 5.90 -41.07
N LEU A 513 -5.08 4.76 -40.86
CA LEU A 513 -3.65 4.51 -41.11
C LEU A 513 -3.50 3.86 -42.49
#